data_AF-A0A6A6GW31-F1
#
_entry.id   AF-A0A6A6GW31-F1
#
_cell.length_a   1.000
_cell.length_b   1.000
_cell.length_c   1.000
_cell.angle_alpha   90.00
_cell.angle_beta   90.00
_cell.angle_gamma   90.00
#
_symmetry.space_group_name_H-M   'P 1'
#
loop_
_entity.id
_entity.type
_entity.pdbx_description
1 polymer ?
#
loop_
_entity_poly.entity_id
_entity_poly.type
_entity_poly.pdbx_seq_one_letter_code
_entity_poly.pdbx_strand_id
1 'polypeptide(L)'
;MMSSLTLPQPEAPTVSHSSSKSSLSEPPPLLERLVSHFLVAKRALASTGQVWRANEIVTTARASIEANAIFRAKNTFLRQSLHQQLDALRAVQYGIEQVGQDAQSDLKTTVAAVDAAHTRLQGTLASLRDTVVAPSLQPLETPPKTLHSFVDEAPISDLSNGIRRNIDNYKDASATLSDTLESFATSLDYIEGHLPSSSVVNGHSHLHEMDEDPDSLIPHLYRSLETHATEMAESLQSLVKHYDLCVTALKHTEGGGEAARQAAEAQNKTARTEAEDGKASPTVSVGSLHIDAPPSPMTDEERQEMVQVLDSDAAEVDDVVSEIGEHSAAMEQKLGQITHHVESLETEHASLRQGLKLMANICAETPGYVTASGEFLAQWEEEKSSIREKMDELDGLSEFYEGFLRAYDGLILEVARRKKVKEKMLRIAREAKSKIQKLYQDDVEEREAFRADHGEYLPSDIWPGLVATPSRLEIRAVDDDEGSIPELSKDTIELAIRRTRRSF
;
A
#
# COMPACT_ATOMS: atom_id res chain seq x y z
N MET A 1 12.46 -56.37 26.07
CA MET A 1 13.16 -55.87 27.28
C MET A 1 12.13 -55.13 28.11
N MET A 2 11.52 -55.87 29.03
CA MET A 2 10.59 -55.40 30.05
C MET A 2 11.31 -55.47 31.39
N SER A 3 11.22 -54.41 32.19
CA SER A 3 11.53 -54.37 33.63
C SER A 3 10.48 -53.41 34.21
N SER A 4 9.33 -53.85 34.73
CA SER A 4 9.07 -54.67 35.93
C SER A 4 9.70 -54.07 37.19
N LEU A 5 8.95 -53.21 37.87
CA LEU A 5 9.16 -52.87 39.28
C LEU A 5 7.88 -53.24 40.04
N THR A 6 8.03 -54.35 40.75
CA THR A 6 7.05 -55.12 41.50
C THR A 6 6.77 -54.43 42.84
N LEU A 7 5.50 -54.12 43.15
CA LEU A 7 5.07 -53.80 44.51
C LEU A 7 5.00 -55.10 45.34
N PRO A 8 5.58 -55.13 46.55
CA PRO A 8 5.34 -56.21 47.51
C PRO A 8 4.14 -55.87 48.40
N GLN A 9 3.18 -56.78 48.44
CA GLN A 9 2.29 -56.97 49.58
C GLN A 9 3.09 -57.65 50.70
N PRO A 10 2.87 -57.32 51.98
CA PRO A 10 2.21 -58.32 52.82
C PRO A 10 1.29 -57.77 53.93
N GLU A 11 0.29 -58.60 54.22
CA GLU A 11 -0.34 -58.92 55.51
C GLU A 11 -0.99 -57.85 56.41
N ALA A 12 -2.21 -58.22 56.82
CA ALA A 12 -3.07 -57.55 57.77
C ALA A 12 -2.49 -57.51 59.20
N PRO A 13 -2.94 -56.52 59.99
CA PRO A 13 -3.29 -56.81 61.37
C PRO A 13 -4.69 -56.29 61.74
N THR A 14 -5.48 -57.22 62.28
CA THR A 14 -6.35 -57.09 63.45
C THR A 14 -7.09 -55.77 63.68
N VAL A 15 -8.41 -55.86 63.51
CA VAL A 15 -9.43 -54.99 64.09
C VAL A 15 -9.26 -54.94 65.61
N SER A 16 -8.69 -53.86 66.14
CA SER A 16 -8.75 -53.52 67.55
C SER A 16 -9.81 -52.43 67.75
N HIS A 17 -10.99 -52.87 68.18
CA HIS A 17 -12.01 -52.02 68.78
C HIS A 17 -11.43 -51.38 70.06
N SER A 18 -10.90 -50.16 69.95
CA SER A 18 -10.77 -49.27 71.09
C SER A 18 -11.98 -48.34 71.12
N SER A 19 -13.06 -48.85 71.70
CA SER A 19 -14.15 -48.03 72.22
C SER A 19 -13.63 -47.16 73.36
N SER A 20 -12.98 -46.05 73.02
CA SER A 20 -12.77 -44.93 73.94
C SER A 20 -14.10 -44.20 74.05
N LYS A 21 -14.87 -44.58 75.07
CA LYS A 21 -16.00 -43.81 75.59
C LYS A 21 -15.51 -42.39 75.88
N SER A 22 -15.74 -41.48 74.94
CA SER A 22 -15.67 -40.06 75.21
C SER A 22 -16.72 -39.75 76.27
N SER A 23 -16.22 -39.24 77.39
CA SER A 23 -16.97 -38.65 78.48
C SER A 23 -18.20 -37.90 77.99
N LEU A 24 -19.37 -38.32 78.46
CA LEU A 24 -20.59 -37.51 78.48
C LEU A 24 -20.27 -36.21 79.22
N SER A 25 -19.98 -35.13 78.49
CA SER A 25 -20.09 -33.78 79.02
C SER A 25 -21.57 -33.47 79.13
N GLU A 26 -22.04 -33.36 80.37
CA GLU A 26 -23.31 -32.73 80.71
C GLU A 26 -23.47 -31.43 79.89
N PRO A 27 -24.63 -31.18 79.25
CA PRO A 27 -24.82 -29.93 78.52
C PRO A 27 -24.64 -28.76 79.49
N PRO A 28 -23.92 -27.69 79.10
CA PRO A 28 -23.75 -26.53 79.96
C PRO A 28 -25.12 -25.98 80.38
N PRO A 29 -25.23 -25.31 81.54
CA PRO A 29 -26.47 -24.68 81.95
C PRO A 29 -27.01 -23.79 80.83
N LEU A 30 -28.33 -23.80 80.63
CA LEU A 30 -29.04 -23.14 79.52
C LEU A 30 -28.54 -21.71 79.26
N LEU A 31 -28.22 -20.98 80.32
CA LEU A 31 -27.67 -19.62 80.29
C LEU A 31 -26.27 -19.53 79.65
N GLU A 32 -25.35 -20.44 79.99
CA GLU A 32 -23.99 -20.46 79.41
C GLU A 32 -24.02 -20.82 77.93
N ARG A 33 -24.92 -21.74 77.53
CA ARG A 33 -25.14 -22.11 76.12
C ARG A 33 -25.66 -20.92 75.31
N LEU A 34 -26.71 -20.26 75.78
CA LEU A 34 -27.27 -19.08 75.10
C LEU A 34 -26.28 -17.92 75.01
N VAL A 35 -25.47 -17.69 76.05
CA VAL A 35 -24.38 -16.70 76.00
C VAL A 35 -23.32 -17.11 74.98
N SER A 36 -22.96 -18.39 74.88
CA SER A 36 -22.00 -18.87 73.88
C SER A 36 -22.51 -18.68 72.45
N HIS A 37 -23.77 -19.04 72.16
CA HIS A 37 -24.41 -18.85 70.86
C HIS A 37 -24.53 -17.37 70.51
N PHE A 38 -24.89 -16.51 71.47
CA PHE A 38 -24.90 -15.07 71.29
C PHE A 38 -23.53 -14.49 70.91
N LEU A 39 -22.45 -14.96 71.54
CA LEU A 39 -21.10 -14.49 71.23
C LEU A 39 -20.61 -14.99 69.87
N VAL A 40 -20.96 -16.22 69.47
CA VAL A 40 -20.67 -16.77 68.14
C VAL A 40 -21.45 -15.99 67.07
N ALA A 41 -22.76 -15.77 67.25
CA ALA A 41 -23.58 -14.95 66.37
C ALA A 41 -23.04 -13.51 66.26
N LYS A 42 -22.63 -12.90 67.38
CA LYS A 42 -22.02 -11.57 67.40
C LYS A 42 -20.69 -11.51 66.64
N ARG A 43 -19.85 -12.55 66.76
CA ARG A 43 -18.60 -12.64 65.99
C ARG A 43 -18.88 -12.83 64.51
N ALA A 44 -19.82 -13.71 64.19
CA ALA A 44 -20.24 -13.99 62.83
C ALA A 44 -20.78 -12.73 62.14
N LEU A 45 -21.44 -11.81 62.85
CA LEU A 45 -21.86 -10.51 62.30
C LEU A 45 -20.69 -9.62 61.82
N ALA A 46 -19.44 -9.93 62.16
CA ALA A 46 -18.29 -9.28 61.55
C ALA A 46 -18.19 -9.57 60.03
N SER A 47 -18.82 -10.64 59.53
CA SER A 47 -19.01 -10.94 58.10
C SER A 47 -19.80 -9.85 57.34
N THR A 48 -20.48 -8.95 58.05
CA THR A 48 -21.10 -7.74 57.45
C THR A 48 -20.10 -6.96 56.61
N GLY A 49 -18.82 -6.92 57.00
CA GLY A 49 -17.76 -6.25 56.21
C GLY A 49 -17.54 -6.90 54.83
N GLN A 50 -17.66 -8.23 54.72
CA GLN A 50 -17.54 -8.94 53.45
C GLN A 50 -18.75 -8.67 52.53
N VAL A 51 -19.95 -8.52 53.09
CA VAL A 51 -21.15 -8.16 52.31
C VAL A 51 -21.09 -6.71 51.81
N TRP A 52 -20.58 -5.78 52.62
CA TRP A 52 -20.29 -4.41 52.15
C TRP A 52 -19.28 -4.42 51.00
N ARG A 53 -18.23 -5.22 51.11
CA ARG A 53 -17.23 -5.41 50.05
C ARG A 53 -17.86 -6.02 48.79
N ALA A 54 -18.77 -7.00 48.93
CA ALA A 54 -19.51 -7.58 47.80
C ALA A 54 -20.32 -6.53 47.03
N ASN A 55 -21.00 -5.61 47.73
CA ASN A 55 -21.70 -4.50 47.09
C ASN A 55 -20.74 -3.53 46.37
N GLU A 56 -19.58 -3.26 46.94
CA GLU A 56 -18.52 -2.47 46.29
C GLU A 56 -18.00 -3.17 45.00
N ILE A 57 -17.86 -4.51 45.05
CA ILE A 57 -17.47 -5.31 43.89
C ILE A 57 -18.53 -5.22 42.78
N VAL A 58 -19.81 -5.39 43.08
CA VAL A 58 -20.90 -5.31 42.07
C VAL A 58 -20.99 -3.91 41.47
N THR A 59 -20.87 -2.86 42.29
CA THR A 59 -20.91 -1.46 41.80
C THR A 59 -19.70 -1.14 40.91
N THR A 60 -18.51 -1.62 41.26
CA THR A 60 -17.30 -1.51 40.42
C THR A 60 -17.47 -2.30 39.11
N ALA A 61 -17.93 -3.55 39.19
CA ALA A 61 -18.17 -4.39 38.00
C ALA A 61 -19.18 -3.76 37.04
N ARG A 62 -20.23 -3.11 37.56
CA ARG A 62 -21.21 -2.38 36.75
C ARG A 62 -20.55 -1.25 35.96
N ALA A 63 -19.72 -0.44 36.62
CA ALA A 63 -18.96 0.61 35.94
C ALA A 63 -18.00 0.05 34.88
N SER A 64 -17.36 -1.09 35.16
CA SER A 64 -16.49 -1.79 34.20
C SER A 64 -17.25 -2.31 32.97
N ILE A 65 -18.51 -2.74 33.10
CA ILE A 65 -19.32 -3.19 31.95
C ILE A 65 -19.74 -2.02 31.07
N GLU A 66 -20.11 -0.90 31.68
CA GLU A 66 -20.41 0.34 30.95
C GLU A 66 -19.16 0.79 30.18
N ALA A 67 -17.99 0.79 30.83
CA ALA A 67 -16.71 1.05 30.18
C ALA A 67 -16.40 0.06 29.05
N ASN A 68 -16.61 -1.24 29.26
CA ASN A 68 -16.45 -2.28 28.25
C ASN A 68 -17.28 -1.97 27.00
N ALA A 69 -18.58 -1.76 27.15
CA ALA A 69 -19.47 -1.46 26.02
C ALA A 69 -19.00 -0.23 25.23
N ILE A 70 -18.55 0.82 25.92
CA ILE A 70 -18.02 2.03 25.32
C ILE A 70 -16.71 1.75 24.57
N PHE A 71 -15.74 1.09 25.18
CA PHE A 71 -14.44 0.81 24.55
C PHE A 71 -14.57 -0.16 23.39
N ARG A 72 -15.43 -1.19 23.48
CA ARG A 72 -15.68 -2.10 22.34
C ARG A 72 -16.28 -1.37 21.15
N ALA A 73 -17.30 -0.54 21.38
CA ALA A 73 -17.90 0.26 20.32
C ALA A 73 -16.86 1.19 19.67
N LYS A 74 -16.06 1.88 20.49
CA LYS A 74 -14.98 2.76 20.00
C LYS A 74 -13.89 2.00 19.25
N ASN A 75 -13.40 0.88 19.77
CA ASN A 75 -12.33 0.09 19.15
C ASN A 75 -12.79 -0.50 17.83
N THR A 76 -14.02 -1.01 17.77
CA THR A 76 -14.61 -1.54 16.53
C THR A 76 -14.74 -0.45 15.48
N PHE A 77 -15.28 0.71 15.86
CA PHE A 77 -15.40 1.86 14.96
C PHE A 77 -14.03 2.34 14.45
N LEU A 78 -13.06 2.51 15.37
CA LEU A 78 -11.71 2.95 15.00
C LEU A 78 -11.01 1.93 14.12
N ARG A 79 -11.09 0.64 14.43
CA ARG A 79 -10.48 -0.42 13.61
C ARG A 79 -11.05 -0.45 12.20
N GLN A 80 -12.37 -0.41 12.08
CA GLN A 80 -13.03 -0.38 10.77
C GLN A 80 -12.68 0.89 9.98
N SER A 81 -12.67 2.05 10.64
CA SER A 81 -12.29 3.31 10.03
C SER A 81 -10.82 3.31 9.56
N LEU A 82 -9.90 2.86 10.41
CA LEU A 82 -8.48 2.74 10.06
C LEU A 82 -8.27 1.79 8.88
N HIS A 83 -8.94 0.64 8.86
CA HIS A 83 -8.84 -0.30 7.76
C HIS A 83 -9.37 0.33 6.45
N GLN A 84 -10.54 0.97 6.48
CA GLN A 84 -11.10 1.67 5.30
C GLN A 84 -10.20 2.79 4.77
N GLN A 85 -9.59 3.56 5.66
CA GLN A 85 -8.66 4.63 5.26
C GLN A 85 -7.34 4.06 4.73
N LEU A 86 -6.83 2.97 5.31
CA LEU A 86 -5.67 2.25 4.80
C LEU A 86 -5.93 1.71 3.39
N ASP A 87 -7.09 1.10 3.17
CA ASP A 87 -7.52 0.60 1.85
C ASP A 87 -7.61 1.75 0.83
N ALA A 88 -8.17 2.90 1.24
CA ALA A 88 -8.23 4.09 0.38
C ALA A 88 -6.82 4.61 0.03
N LEU A 89 -5.89 4.65 0.99
CA LEU A 89 -4.50 5.05 0.75
C LEU A 89 -3.77 4.06 -0.16
N ARG A 90 -3.99 2.75 0.02
CA ARG A 90 -3.47 1.71 -0.89
C ARG A 90 -4.04 1.84 -2.30
N ALA A 91 -5.31 2.20 -2.43
CA ALA A 91 -5.90 2.49 -3.74
C ALA A 91 -5.25 3.70 -4.42
N VAL A 92 -4.89 4.75 -3.65
CA VAL A 92 -4.14 5.90 -4.17
C VAL A 92 -2.72 5.48 -4.58
N GLN A 93 -2.03 4.71 -3.75
CA GLN A 93 -0.71 4.16 -4.06
C GLN A 93 -0.74 3.36 -5.37
N TYR A 94 -1.70 2.45 -5.50
CA TYR A 94 -1.90 1.67 -6.73
C TYR A 94 -2.20 2.57 -7.93
N GLY A 95 -3.01 3.62 -7.76
CA GLY A 95 -3.26 4.60 -8.81
C GLY A 95 -1.99 5.30 -9.31
N ILE A 96 -1.10 5.69 -8.38
CA ILE A 96 0.20 6.30 -8.73
C ILE A 96 1.11 5.29 -9.44
N GLU A 97 1.12 4.03 -8.98
CA GLU A 97 1.89 2.97 -9.62
C GLU A 97 1.41 2.70 -11.05
N GLN A 98 0.09 2.64 -11.26
CA GLN A 98 -0.51 2.47 -12.60
C GLN A 98 -0.12 3.61 -13.54
N VAL A 99 -0.11 4.86 -13.05
CA VAL A 99 0.37 6.01 -13.84
C VAL A 99 1.82 5.81 -14.29
N GLY A 100 2.71 5.31 -13.42
CA GLY A 100 4.08 4.99 -13.78
C GLY A 100 4.19 3.87 -14.81
N GLN A 101 3.39 2.81 -14.66
CA GLN A 101 3.35 1.68 -15.60
C GLN A 101 2.81 2.09 -16.98
N ASP A 102 1.79 2.92 -17.04
CA ASP A 102 1.23 3.47 -18.27
C ASP A 102 2.27 4.33 -19.00
N ALA A 103 2.95 5.23 -18.28
CA ALA A 103 4.03 6.03 -18.85
C ALA A 103 5.19 5.17 -19.40
N GLN A 104 5.52 4.07 -18.72
CA GLN A 104 6.55 3.12 -19.18
C GLN A 104 6.13 2.39 -20.46
N SER A 105 4.88 1.97 -20.55
CA SER A 105 4.31 1.36 -21.76
C SER A 105 4.32 2.35 -22.93
N ASP A 106 3.96 3.60 -22.66
CA ASP A 106 4.03 4.69 -23.63
C ASP A 106 5.45 4.93 -24.12
N LEU A 107 6.45 5.01 -23.21
CA LEU A 107 7.85 5.16 -23.58
C LEU A 107 8.30 4.02 -24.50
N LYS A 108 7.96 2.78 -24.16
CA LYS A 108 8.33 1.61 -24.97
C LYS A 108 7.80 1.75 -26.40
N THR A 109 6.58 2.27 -26.54
CA THR A 109 5.96 2.53 -27.85
C THR A 109 6.68 3.65 -28.59
N THR A 110 7.01 4.75 -27.91
CA THR A 110 7.75 5.88 -28.54
C THR A 110 9.17 5.49 -28.94
N VAL A 111 9.87 4.70 -28.13
CA VAL A 111 11.22 4.21 -28.44
C VAL A 111 11.18 3.29 -29.67
N ALA A 112 10.19 2.40 -29.76
CA ALA A 112 10.03 1.56 -30.94
C ALA A 112 9.76 2.38 -32.22
N ALA A 113 9.00 3.49 -32.12
CA ALA A 113 8.78 4.39 -33.23
C ALA A 113 10.06 5.13 -33.65
N VAL A 114 10.85 5.62 -32.68
CA VAL A 114 12.16 6.23 -32.93
C VAL A 114 13.11 5.22 -33.60
N ASP A 115 13.19 4.00 -33.11
CA ASP A 115 14.06 2.96 -33.68
C ASP A 115 13.68 2.66 -35.14
N ALA A 116 12.38 2.67 -35.46
CA ALA A 116 11.89 2.51 -36.82
C ALA A 116 12.30 3.67 -37.74
N ALA A 117 12.13 4.93 -37.28
CA ALA A 117 12.57 6.13 -38.02
C ALA A 117 14.09 6.14 -38.21
N HIS A 118 14.85 5.79 -37.17
CA HIS A 118 16.30 5.69 -37.24
C HIS A 118 16.76 4.59 -38.22
N THR A 119 16.11 3.42 -38.21
CA THR A 119 16.40 2.32 -39.16
C THR A 119 16.13 2.76 -40.60
N ARG A 120 15.05 3.52 -40.84
CA ARG A 120 14.73 4.09 -42.15
C ARG A 120 15.87 5.01 -42.63
N LEU A 121 16.29 5.95 -41.79
CA LEU A 121 17.40 6.86 -42.08
C LEU A 121 18.71 6.12 -42.34
N GLN A 122 19.04 5.11 -41.52
CA GLN A 122 20.22 4.28 -41.77
C GLN A 122 20.15 3.56 -43.12
N GLY A 123 18.97 3.09 -43.54
CA GLY A 123 18.76 2.50 -44.86
C GLY A 123 18.98 3.48 -46.01
N THR A 124 18.54 4.73 -45.87
CA THR A 124 18.76 5.78 -46.88
C THR A 124 20.23 6.20 -46.94
N LEU A 125 20.90 6.33 -45.80
CA LEU A 125 22.35 6.60 -45.71
C LEU A 125 23.19 5.46 -46.29
N ALA A 126 22.81 4.19 -46.04
CA ALA A 126 23.45 3.04 -46.65
C ALA A 126 23.33 3.09 -48.18
N SER A 127 22.15 3.44 -48.69
CA SER A 127 21.93 3.64 -50.13
C SER A 127 22.81 4.74 -50.71
N LEU A 128 22.97 5.86 -50.00
CA LEU A 128 23.89 6.95 -50.37
C LEU A 128 25.37 6.52 -50.37
N ARG A 129 25.75 5.63 -49.44
CA ARG A 129 27.11 5.09 -49.35
C ARG A 129 27.42 4.11 -50.48
N ASP A 130 26.44 3.34 -50.91
CA ASP A 130 26.58 2.37 -52.01
C ASP A 130 26.56 3.04 -53.40
N THR A 131 26.02 4.26 -53.50
CA THR A 131 26.05 5.04 -54.73
C THR A 131 27.38 5.78 -54.92
N VAL A 132 28.23 5.22 -55.78
CA VAL A 132 29.47 5.86 -56.24
C VAL A 132 29.16 6.95 -57.26
N VAL A 133 29.77 8.13 -57.09
CA VAL A 133 29.60 9.24 -58.03
C VAL A 133 30.39 8.96 -59.31
N ALA A 134 29.76 9.17 -60.46
CA ALA A 134 30.38 9.00 -61.78
C ALA A 134 31.72 9.79 -61.89
N PRO A 135 32.84 9.14 -62.27
CA PRO A 135 34.16 9.77 -62.29
C PRO A 135 34.26 11.03 -63.17
N SER A 136 33.48 11.08 -64.25
CA SER A 136 33.42 12.22 -65.17
C SER A 136 32.79 13.48 -64.57
N LEU A 137 32.06 13.36 -63.46
CA LEU A 137 31.49 14.50 -62.72
C LEU A 137 32.44 15.01 -61.63
N GLN A 138 33.55 14.33 -61.40
CA GLN A 138 34.54 14.71 -60.40
C GLN A 138 35.73 15.44 -61.05
N PRO A 139 36.37 16.39 -60.33
CA PRO A 139 37.64 16.95 -60.76
C PRO A 139 38.71 15.84 -60.90
N LEU A 140 39.58 16.00 -61.91
CA LEU A 140 40.51 14.97 -62.43
C LEU A 140 41.49 14.33 -61.40
N GLU A 141 41.59 14.86 -60.17
CA GLU A 141 42.59 14.47 -59.17
C GLU A 141 42.00 14.05 -57.81
N THR A 142 40.68 13.77 -57.72
CA THR A 142 40.05 13.39 -56.44
C THR A 142 39.76 11.88 -56.34
N PRO A 143 39.89 11.27 -55.13
CA PRO A 143 39.53 9.87 -54.93
C PRO A 143 38.03 9.64 -55.17
N PRO A 144 37.61 8.42 -55.53
CA PRO A 144 36.21 8.13 -55.86
C PRO A 144 35.32 8.40 -54.64
N LYS A 145 34.62 9.53 -54.68
CA LYS A 145 33.64 9.92 -53.66
C LYS A 145 32.30 9.21 -53.89
N THR A 146 31.69 8.78 -52.79
CA THR A 146 30.30 8.33 -52.74
C THR A 146 29.38 9.51 -52.45
N LEU A 147 28.08 9.40 -52.74
CA LEU A 147 27.12 10.48 -52.43
C LEU A 147 27.11 10.82 -50.94
N HIS A 148 27.35 9.82 -50.09
CA HIS A 148 27.49 10.00 -48.65
C HIS A 148 28.60 10.99 -48.24
N SER A 149 29.67 11.14 -49.02
CA SER A 149 30.74 12.10 -48.69
C SER A 149 30.33 13.58 -48.76
N PHE A 150 29.15 13.85 -49.33
CA PHE A 150 28.55 15.18 -49.42
C PHE A 150 27.50 15.42 -48.33
N VAL A 151 27.29 14.45 -47.45
CA VAL A 151 26.34 14.50 -46.35
C VAL A 151 27.05 14.95 -45.08
N ASP A 152 26.42 15.87 -44.34
CA ASP A 152 26.83 16.24 -42.99
C ASP A 152 26.18 15.30 -41.97
N GLU A 153 27.00 14.63 -41.15
CA GLU A 153 26.53 13.71 -40.11
C GLU A 153 26.19 14.42 -38.79
N ALA A 154 26.63 15.68 -38.61
CA ALA A 154 26.42 16.40 -37.36
C ALA A 154 24.94 16.47 -36.93
N PRO A 155 23.97 16.83 -37.81
CA PRO A 155 22.55 16.88 -37.45
C PRO A 155 21.98 15.53 -36.99
N ILE A 156 22.43 14.43 -37.60
CA ILE A 156 22.00 13.07 -37.26
C ILE A 156 22.47 12.72 -35.85
N SER A 157 23.74 13.04 -35.55
CA SER A 157 24.32 12.79 -34.24
C SER A 157 23.67 13.64 -33.14
N ASP A 158 23.36 14.90 -33.44
CA ASP A 158 22.70 15.82 -32.51
C ASP A 158 21.27 15.36 -32.18
N LEU A 159 20.52 14.92 -33.19
CA LEU A 159 19.19 14.33 -33.02
C LEU A 159 19.21 13.06 -32.15
N SER A 160 20.14 12.14 -32.45
CA SER A 160 20.29 10.90 -31.69
C SER A 160 20.70 11.17 -30.24
N ASN A 161 21.62 12.10 -30.00
CA ASN A 161 22.04 12.49 -28.67
C ASN A 161 20.90 13.19 -27.91
N GLY A 162 20.11 14.01 -28.59
CA GLY A 162 18.94 14.67 -28.03
C GLY A 162 17.86 13.67 -27.60
N ILE A 163 17.53 12.68 -28.43
CA ILE A 163 16.56 11.64 -28.06
C ILE A 163 17.08 10.81 -26.88
N ARG A 164 18.36 10.46 -26.88
CA ARG A 164 18.97 9.72 -25.76
C ARG A 164 18.87 10.49 -24.45
N ARG A 165 19.15 11.80 -24.48
CA ARG A 165 19.02 12.69 -23.33
C ARG A 165 17.58 12.70 -22.79
N ASN A 166 16.57 12.81 -23.67
CA ASN A 166 15.17 12.80 -23.26
C ASN A 166 14.77 11.46 -22.60
N ILE A 167 15.27 10.34 -23.14
CA ILE A 167 15.04 9.00 -22.56
C ILE A 167 15.72 8.89 -21.18
N ASP A 168 16.92 9.42 -21.02
CA ASP A 168 17.63 9.39 -19.74
C ASP A 168 16.94 10.30 -18.71
N ASN A 169 16.47 11.50 -19.10
CA ASN A 169 15.64 12.36 -18.26
C ASN A 169 14.36 11.66 -17.77
N TYR A 170 13.67 10.92 -18.66
CA TYR A 170 12.52 10.10 -18.26
C TYR A 170 12.89 9.05 -17.22
N LYS A 171 14.01 8.34 -17.41
CA LYS A 171 14.45 7.30 -16.46
C LYS A 171 14.75 7.89 -15.09
N ASP A 172 15.39 9.05 -15.05
CA ASP A 172 15.69 9.76 -13.80
C ASP A 172 14.39 10.19 -13.09
N ALA A 173 13.42 10.71 -13.84
CA ALA A 173 12.10 11.07 -13.31
C ALA A 173 11.33 9.83 -12.81
N SER A 174 11.39 8.73 -13.54
CA SER A 174 10.76 7.46 -13.17
C SER A 174 11.40 6.83 -11.93
N ALA A 175 12.73 6.92 -11.79
CA ALA A 175 13.43 6.50 -10.58
C ALA A 175 12.98 7.32 -9.37
N THR A 176 12.92 8.64 -9.53
CA THR A 176 12.42 9.55 -8.48
C THR A 176 10.99 9.21 -8.06
N LEU A 177 10.08 8.97 -9.02
CA LEU A 177 8.71 8.54 -8.71
C LEU A 177 8.70 7.19 -7.97
N SER A 178 9.52 6.23 -8.39
CA SER A 178 9.61 4.91 -7.75
C SER A 178 10.09 5.01 -6.29
N ASP A 179 11.09 5.85 -6.03
CA ASP A 179 11.59 6.10 -4.66
C ASP A 179 10.50 6.71 -3.78
N THR A 180 9.71 7.66 -4.31
CA THR A 180 8.58 8.23 -3.57
C THR A 180 7.48 7.21 -3.28
N LEU A 181 7.23 6.29 -4.23
CA LEU A 181 6.25 5.21 -4.08
C LEU A 181 6.70 4.18 -3.03
N GLU A 182 7.99 3.83 -3.00
CA GLU A 182 8.56 2.94 -1.99
C GLU A 182 8.51 3.57 -0.58
N SER A 183 8.79 4.87 -0.47
CA SER A 183 8.60 5.62 0.78
C SER A 183 7.14 5.59 1.25
N PHE A 184 6.19 5.80 0.32
CA PHE A 184 4.77 5.73 0.63
C PHE A 184 4.35 4.33 1.09
N ALA A 185 4.79 3.28 0.36
CA ALA A 185 4.53 1.88 0.70
C ALA A 185 5.06 1.51 2.10
N THR A 186 6.32 1.84 2.37
CA THR A 186 6.98 1.58 3.67
C THR A 186 6.22 2.26 4.81
N SER A 187 5.71 3.46 4.58
CA SER A 187 4.94 4.20 5.58
C SER A 187 3.58 3.54 5.86
N LEU A 188 2.90 3.00 4.82
CA LEU A 188 1.65 2.26 4.98
C LEU A 188 1.87 0.93 5.71
N ASP A 189 2.92 0.19 5.36
CA ASP A 189 3.24 -1.10 6.00
C ASP A 189 3.66 -0.91 7.47
N TYR A 190 4.34 0.19 7.79
CA TYR A 190 4.66 0.58 9.17
C TYR A 190 3.38 0.80 10.01
N ILE A 191 2.34 1.42 9.44
CA ILE A 191 1.05 1.58 10.13
C ILE A 191 0.39 0.21 10.32
N GLU A 192 0.33 -0.61 9.27
CA GLU A 192 -0.31 -1.92 9.33
C GLU A 192 0.34 -2.82 10.39
N GLY A 193 1.67 -2.80 10.48
CA GLY A 193 2.42 -3.53 11.51
C GLY A 193 2.22 -3.00 12.94
N HIS A 194 1.83 -1.73 13.09
CA HIS A 194 1.52 -1.12 14.39
C HIS A 194 0.06 -1.26 14.82
N LEU A 195 -0.82 -1.69 13.92
CA LEU A 195 -2.21 -1.95 14.26
C LEU A 195 -2.33 -3.30 14.99
N PRO A 196 -3.08 -3.37 16.11
CA PRO A 196 -3.31 -4.63 16.79
C PRO A 196 -3.97 -5.61 15.82
N SER A 197 -3.32 -6.74 15.55
CA SER A 197 -3.84 -7.78 14.66
C SER A 197 -5.19 -8.27 15.19
N SER A 198 -6.22 -8.15 14.36
CA SER A 198 -7.57 -8.62 14.70
C SER A 198 -7.57 -10.15 14.75
N SER A 199 -7.70 -10.72 15.94
CA SER A 199 -8.02 -12.14 16.10
C SER A 199 -9.51 -12.46 15.89
N VAL A 200 -10.37 -11.49 15.50
CA VAL A 200 -11.83 -11.65 15.68
C VAL A 200 -12.67 -11.39 14.43
N VAL A 201 -12.11 -11.28 13.23
CA VAL A 201 -12.96 -11.19 12.03
C VAL A 201 -12.42 -12.02 10.88
N ASN A 202 -12.69 -13.33 10.93
CA ASN A 202 -12.99 -14.10 9.73
C ASN A 202 -14.32 -14.84 9.98
N GLY A 203 -15.41 -14.14 9.69
CA GLY A 203 -16.69 -14.78 9.46
C GLY A 203 -16.61 -15.62 8.19
N HIS A 204 -17.07 -16.86 8.30
CA HIS A 204 -17.22 -17.88 7.24
C HIS A 204 -15.99 -18.74 6.94
N SER A 205 -15.70 -19.71 7.83
CA SER A 205 -15.46 -21.12 7.44
C SER A 205 -15.47 -22.06 8.65
N HIS A 206 -16.60 -22.77 8.79
CA HIS A 206 -16.75 -24.17 9.20
C HIS A 206 -15.94 -24.75 10.41
N LEU A 207 -16.74 -25.20 11.40
CA LEU A 207 -16.60 -26.36 12.32
C LEU A 207 -16.00 -26.14 13.73
N HIS A 208 -16.90 -26.28 14.73
CA HIS A 208 -16.78 -27.11 15.94
C HIS A 208 -15.50 -26.93 16.79
N GLU A 209 -15.49 -26.38 18.00
CA GLU A 209 -16.24 -26.76 19.21
C GLU A 209 -16.16 -25.61 20.23
N MET A 210 -17.28 -25.30 20.91
CA MET A 210 -17.36 -24.61 22.21
C MET A 210 -16.41 -23.44 22.52
N ASP A 211 -16.18 -22.53 21.57
CA ASP A 211 -15.54 -21.25 21.87
C ASP A 211 -16.64 -20.26 22.24
N GLU A 212 -16.76 -19.98 23.55
CA GLU A 212 -17.65 -18.92 24.04
C GLU A 212 -17.22 -17.59 23.40
N ASP A 213 -18.11 -17.01 22.61
CA ASP A 213 -17.94 -15.69 22.02
C ASP A 213 -17.48 -14.73 23.13
N PRO A 214 -16.33 -14.02 23.02
CA PRO A 214 -15.82 -13.11 24.05
C PRO A 214 -16.86 -12.06 24.47
N ASP A 215 -17.82 -11.80 23.58
CA ASP A 215 -18.99 -10.94 23.72
C ASP A 215 -19.96 -11.37 24.83
N SER A 216 -19.96 -12.66 25.19
CA SER A 216 -20.85 -13.25 26.18
C SER A 216 -20.22 -13.39 27.58
N LEU A 217 -18.88 -13.32 27.67
CA LEU A 217 -18.13 -13.58 28.90
C LEU A 217 -18.39 -12.52 29.99
N ILE A 218 -18.30 -11.23 29.66
CA ILE A 218 -18.43 -10.15 30.65
C ILE A 218 -19.87 -10.05 31.22
N PRO A 219 -20.94 -10.07 30.39
CA PRO A 219 -22.31 -10.10 30.92
C PRO A 219 -22.59 -11.33 31.77
N HIS A 220 -22.01 -12.48 31.44
CA HIS A 220 -22.15 -13.71 32.24
C HIS A 220 -21.41 -13.60 33.60
N LEU A 221 -20.17 -13.10 33.60
CA LEU A 221 -19.41 -12.85 34.82
C LEU A 221 -20.13 -11.87 35.74
N TYR A 222 -20.78 -10.84 35.19
CA TYR A 222 -21.56 -9.90 35.99
C TYR A 222 -22.81 -10.51 36.62
N ARG A 223 -23.60 -11.28 35.85
CA ARG A 223 -24.77 -11.98 36.42
C ARG A 223 -24.36 -12.95 37.53
N SER A 224 -23.20 -13.60 37.36
CA SER A 224 -22.61 -14.44 38.41
C SER A 224 -22.21 -13.64 39.65
N LEU A 225 -21.69 -12.42 39.49
CA LEU A 225 -21.42 -11.50 40.61
C LEU A 225 -22.71 -11.06 41.32
N GLU A 226 -23.78 -10.74 40.57
CA GLU A 226 -25.09 -10.40 41.14
C GLU A 226 -25.66 -11.57 41.95
N THR A 227 -25.54 -12.80 41.43
CA THR A 227 -26.00 -14.02 42.10
C THR A 227 -25.27 -14.25 43.42
N HIS A 228 -23.93 -14.15 43.42
CA HIS A 228 -23.15 -14.27 44.66
C HIS A 228 -23.45 -13.15 45.67
N ALA A 229 -23.68 -11.92 45.20
CA ALA A 229 -24.07 -10.82 46.08
C ALA A 229 -25.44 -11.05 46.71
N THR A 230 -26.40 -11.64 45.98
CA THR A 230 -27.70 -12.02 46.54
C THR A 230 -27.59 -13.16 47.55
N GLU A 231 -26.81 -14.20 47.25
CA GLU A 231 -26.55 -15.34 48.16
C GLU A 231 -25.89 -14.88 49.47
N MET A 232 -24.90 -13.97 49.39
CA MET A 232 -24.27 -13.36 50.56
C MET A 232 -25.24 -12.49 51.38
N ALA A 233 -26.15 -11.76 50.72
CA ALA A 233 -27.13 -10.94 51.42
C ALA A 233 -28.20 -11.78 52.14
N GLU A 234 -28.64 -12.88 51.53
CA GLU A 234 -29.55 -13.86 52.14
C GLU A 234 -28.89 -14.55 53.35
N SER A 235 -27.62 -14.93 53.22
CA SER A 235 -26.81 -15.50 54.30
C SER A 235 -26.65 -14.54 55.48
N LEU A 236 -26.34 -13.26 55.21
CA LEU A 236 -26.28 -12.23 56.25
C LEU A 236 -27.65 -11.97 56.89
N GLN A 237 -28.73 -11.98 56.11
CA GLN A 237 -30.09 -11.83 56.64
C GLN A 237 -30.44 -12.98 57.59
N SER A 238 -30.07 -14.23 57.25
CA SER A 238 -30.22 -15.40 58.12
C SER A 238 -29.44 -15.22 59.43
N LEU A 239 -28.20 -14.77 59.34
CA LEU A 239 -27.35 -14.54 60.50
C LEU A 239 -27.85 -13.41 61.42
N VAL A 240 -28.37 -12.32 60.85
CA VAL A 240 -28.99 -11.24 61.62
C VAL A 240 -30.26 -11.73 62.32
N LYS A 241 -31.10 -12.54 61.66
CA LYS A 241 -32.26 -13.17 62.30
C LYS A 241 -31.83 -14.07 63.46
N HIS A 242 -30.80 -14.89 63.27
CA HIS A 242 -30.27 -15.74 64.35
C HIS A 242 -29.73 -14.92 65.53
N TYR A 243 -29.04 -13.80 65.26
CA TYR A 243 -28.59 -12.87 66.29
C TYR A 243 -29.77 -12.23 67.04
N ASP A 244 -30.81 -11.78 66.33
CA ASP A 244 -32.02 -11.21 66.93
C ASP A 244 -32.78 -12.25 67.78
N LEU A 245 -32.81 -13.52 67.34
CA LEU A 245 -33.34 -14.64 68.11
C LEU A 245 -32.50 -14.92 69.36
N CYS A 246 -31.16 -14.88 69.27
CA CYS A 246 -30.27 -15.00 70.44
C CYS A 246 -30.53 -13.87 71.46
N VAL A 247 -30.69 -12.64 70.99
CA VAL A 247 -31.03 -11.48 71.83
C VAL A 247 -32.41 -11.66 72.48
N THR A 248 -33.38 -12.16 71.74
CA THR A 248 -34.73 -12.43 72.24
C THR A 248 -34.73 -13.53 73.30
N ALA A 249 -34.05 -14.65 73.05
CA ALA A 249 -33.91 -15.73 74.02
C ALA A 249 -33.21 -15.26 75.31
N LEU A 250 -32.15 -14.45 75.20
CA LEU A 250 -31.45 -13.89 76.36
C LEU A 250 -32.34 -12.93 77.19
N LYS A 251 -33.24 -12.18 76.56
CA LYS A 251 -34.22 -11.32 77.27
C LYS A 251 -35.23 -12.12 78.06
N HIS A 252 -35.63 -13.29 77.56
CA HIS A 252 -36.59 -14.16 78.24
C HIS A 252 -35.94 -15.03 79.31
N THR A 253 -34.60 -15.03 79.47
CA THR A 253 -33.88 -15.76 80.52
C THR A 253 -33.49 -14.87 81.70
N GLU A 254 -33.83 -15.31 82.93
CA GLU A 254 -33.44 -14.64 84.17
C GLU A 254 -31.89 -14.58 84.28
N GLY A 255 -31.33 -13.37 84.42
CA GLY A 255 -29.88 -13.15 84.44
C GLY A 255 -29.18 -13.14 83.07
N GLY A 256 -29.90 -13.41 81.97
CA GLY A 256 -29.39 -13.45 80.59
C GLY A 256 -28.66 -12.19 80.13
N GLY A 257 -29.28 -11.03 80.37
CA GLY A 257 -28.73 -9.73 79.94
C GLY A 257 -27.43 -9.33 80.68
N GLU A 258 -27.32 -9.66 81.98
CA GLU A 258 -26.12 -9.38 82.77
C GLU A 258 -24.97 -10.33 82.41
N ALA A 259 -25.27 -11.63 82.22
CA ALA A 259 -24.30 -12.63 81.80
C ALA A 259 -23.75 -12.36 80.39
N ALA A 260 -24.61 -11.99 79.44
CA ALA A 260 -24.20 -11.62 78.09
C ALA A 260 -23.32 -10.35 78.08
N ARG A 261 -23.63 -9.35 78.94
CA ARG A 261 -22.82 -8.13 79.07
C ARG A 261 -21.44 -8.42 79.66
N GLN A 262 -21.36 -9.22 80.73
CA GLN A 262 -20.10 -9.63 81.33
C GLN A 262 -19.24 -10.46 80.37
N ALA A 263 -19.85 -11.40 79.62
CA ALA A 263 -19.12 -12.23 78.67
C ALA A 263 -18.69 -11.44 77.41
N ALA A 264 -19.49 -10.49 76.94
CA ALA A 264 -19.12 -9.59 75.86
C ALA A 264 -17.98 -8.63 76.27
N GLU A 265 -17.98 -8.12 77.51
CA GLU A 265 -16.90 -7.30 78.06
C GLU A 265 -15.62 -8.11 78.30
N ALA A 266 -15.75 -9.38 78.71
CA ALA A 266 -14.63 -10.31 78.84
C ALA A 266 -13.98 -10.58 77.48
N GLN A 267 -14.77 -10.90 76.43
CA GLN A 267 -14.24 -11.07 75.08
C GLN A 267 -13.55 -9.81 74.54
N ASN A 268 -14.08 -8.62 74.84
CA ASN A 268 -13.49 -7.36 74.38
C ASN A 268 -12.17 -7.01 75.12
N LYS A 269 -11.99 -7.51 76.35
CA LYS A 269 -10.71 -7.42 77.09
C LYS A 269 -9.66 -8.39 76.54
N THR A 270 -10.05 -9.61 76.18
CA THR A 270 -9.15 -10.61 75.58
C THR A 270 -8.71 -10.20 74.17
N ALA A 271 -9.62 -9.69 73.32
CA ALA A 271 -9.28 -9.18 71.99
C ALA A 271 -8.33 -7.98 72.01
N ARG A 272 -8.32 -7.19 73.11
CA ARG A 272 -7.39 -6.06 73.31
C ARG A 272 -5.98 -6.49 73.74
N THR A 273 -5.80 -7.73 74.19
CA THR A 273 -4.48 -8.26 74.60
C THR A 273 -3.72 -8.92 73.44
N GLU A 274 -4.42 -9.24 72.34
CA GLU A 274 -3.84 -9.86 71.13
C GLU A 274 -3.60 -8.86 69.98
N ALA A 275 -4.00 -7.59 70.15
CA ALA A 275 -3.79 -6.52 69.18
C ALA A 275 -2.63 -5.59 69.60
N GLU A 276 -1.40 -6.12 69.58
CA GLU A 276 -0.18 -5.29 69.67
C GLU A 276 0.33 -4.81 68.30
N ASP A 277 -0.36 -5.13 67.20
CA ASP A 277 -0.05 -4.56 65.88
C ASP A 277 -1.25 -3.83 65.27
N GLY A 278 -1.04 -2.55 64.98
CA GLY A 278 -2.06 -1.55 64.70
C GLY A 278 -2.80 -1.70 63.38
N LYS A 279 -3.85 -2.54 63.37
CA LYS A 279 -4.99 -2.39 62.45
C LYS A 279 -6.29 -2.43 63.24
N ALA A 280 -6.83 -1.23 63.51
CA ALA A 280 -8.17 -1.07 64.04
C ALA A 280 -9.18 -1.63 63.03
N SER A 281 -9.69 -2.82 63.29
CA SER A 281 -10.88 -3.33 62.60
C SER A 281 -12.06 -2.42 62.97
N PRO A 282 -12.99 -2.12 62.05
CA PRO A 282 -14.15 -1.30 62.36
C PRO A 282 -15.03 -2.07 63.35
N THR A 283 -14.83 -1.78 64.63
CA THR A 283 -15.68 -2.29 65.71
C THR A 283 -17.09 -1.81 65.41
N VAL A 284 -17.97 -2.72 65.00
CA VAL A 284 -19.41 -2.47 64.96
C VAL A 284 -19.81 -2.14 66.39
N SER A 285 -19.94 -0.86 66.67
CA SER A 285 -20.53 -0.39 67.92
C SER A 285 -22.02 -0.68 67.82
N VAL A 286 -22.40 -1.90 68.22
CA VAL A 286 -23.80 -2.28 68.49
C VAL A 286 -24.23 -1.57 69.79
N GLY A 287 -24.09 -0.23 69.79
CA GLY A 287 -24.40 0.66 70.90
C GLY A 287 -25.89 0.95 71.04
N SER A 288 -26.77 0.06 70.56
CA SER A 288 -28.21 0.22 70.72
C SER A 288 -28.88 -1.14 70.91
N LEU A 289 -28.47 -1.83 71.97
CA LEU A 289 -29.18 -3.01 72.43
C LEU A 289 -30.31 -2.56 73.35
N HIS A 290 -31.55 -2.63 72.85
CA HIS A 290 -32.76 -2.62 73.69
C HIS A 290 -32.82 -3.90 74.54
N ILE A 291 -31.82 -4.14 75.40
CA ILE A 291 -31.84 -5.22 76.41
C ILE A 291 -32.83 -4.86 77.54
N ASP A 292 -33.11 -3.57 77.73
CA ASP A 292 -33.88 -3.05 78.87
C ASP A 292 -35.40 -2.93 78.60
N ALA A 293 -35.90 -3.37 77.44
CA ALA A 293 -37.34 -3.39 77.16
C ALA A 293 -38.00 -4.63 77.79
N PRO A 294 -39.17 -4.50 78.47
CA PRO A 294 -39.80 -5.65 79.14
C PRO A 294 -40.15 -6.76 78.13
N PRO A 295 -39.95 -8.04 78.51
CA PRO A 295 -40.24 -9.17 77.63
C PRO A 295 -41.73 -9.21 77.27
N SER A 296 -42.03 -9.49 75.99
CA SER A 296 -43.40 -9.84 75.58
C SER A 296 -43.81 -11.17 76.24
N PRO A 297 -45.08 -11.39 76.62
CA PRO A 297 -45.46 -12.67 77.22
C PRO A 297 -45.25 -13.79 76.20
N MET A 298 -44.33 -14.72 76.50
CA MET A 298 -44.03 -15.90 75.69
C MET A 298 -44.33 -17.13 76.55
N THR A 299 -44.95 -18.14 75.95
CA THR A 299 -45.25 -19.40 76.63
C THR A 299 -43.99 -20.24 76.83
N ASP A 300 -44.01 -21.15 77.81
CA ASP A 300 -42.86 -22.03 78.07
C ASP A 300 -42.62 -23.00 76.91
N GLU A 301 -43.67 -23.37 76.16
CA GLU A 301 -43.59 -24.15 74.93
C GLU A 301 -42.88 -23.39 73.80
N GLU A 302 -43.28 -22.14 73.53
CA GLU A 302 -42.63 -21.27 72.52
C GLU A 302 -41.15 -21.02 72.86
N ARG A 303 -40.81 -20.97 74.15
CA ARG A 303 -39.44 -20.83 74.63
C ARG A 303 -38.60 -22.06 74.34
N GLN A 304 -39.15 -23.25 74.52
CA GLN A 304 -38.46 -24.50 74.29
C GLN A 304 -38.22 -24.73 72.78
N GLU A 305 -39.20 -24.39 71.95
CA GLU A 305 -39.07 -24.38 70.49
C GLU A 305 -38.00 -23.37 70.03
N MET A 306 -37.97 -22.17 70.60
CA MET A 306 -36.94 -21.16 70.29
C MET A 306 -35.52 -21.63 70.65
N VAL A 307 -35.33 -22.25 71.81
CA VAL A 307 -34.02 -22.79 72.22
C VAL A 307 -33.59 -23.93 71.30
N GLN A 308 -34.53 -24.78 70.85
CA GLN A 308 -34.25 -25.86 69.91
C GLN A 308 -33.80 -25.33 68.54
N VAL A 309 -34.45 -24.28 68.04
CA VAL A 309 -34.05 -23.61 66.79
C VAL A 309 -32.66 -22.96 66.95
N LEU A 310 -32.39 -22.30 68.08
CA LEU A 310 -31.08 -21.71 68.35
C LEU A 310 -29.95 -22.74 68.43
N ASP A 311 -30.21 -23.92 69.01
CA ASP A 311 -29.23 -25.01 69.07
C ASP A 311 -28.94 -25.58 67.68
N SER A 312 -29.94 -25.63 66.79
CA SER A 312 -29.76 -26.07 65.40
C SER A 312 -28.99 -25.03 64.59
N ASP A 313 -29.44 -23.78 64.60
CA ASP A 313 -28.82 -22.68 63.85
C ASP A 313 -27.36 -22.47 64.30
N ALA A 314 -27.07 -22.57 65.60
CA ALA A 314 -25.73 -22.35 66.12
C ALA A 314 -24.70 -23.38 65.65
N ALA A 315 -25.13 -24.56 65.20
CA ALA A 315 -24.26 -25.53 64.56
C ALA A 315 -23.91 -25.14 63.10
N GLU A 316 -24.77 -24.36 62.45
CA GLU A 316 -24.65 -23.96 61.04
C GLU A 316 -24.01 -22.56 60.87
N VAL A 317 -23.95 -21.73 61.92
CA VAL A 317 -23.41 -20.35 61.85
C VAL A 317 -21.98 -20.29 61.28
N ASP A 318 -21.08 -21.18 61.69
CA ASP A 318 -19.70 -21.17 61.21
C ASP A 318 -19.61 -21.59 59.73
N ASP A 319 -20.48 -22.50 59.28
CA ASP A 319 -20.57 -22.93 57.88
C ASP A 319 -21.08 -21.78 56.99
N VAL A 320 -22.12 -21.06 57.43
CA VAL A 320 -22.65 -19.88 56.72
C VAL A 320 -21.61 -18.76 56.64
N VAL A 321 -20.79 -18.56 57.68
CA VAL A 321 -19.69 -17.57 57.64
C VAL A 321 -18.60 -18.01 56.65
N SER A 322 -18.29 -19.31 56.56
CA SER A 322 -17.37 -19.84 55.56
C SER A 322 -17.91 -19.64 54.14
N GLU A 323 -19.20 -19.92 53.91
CA GLU A 323 -19.89 -19.72 52.63
C GLU A 323 -19.86 -18.26 52.18
N ILE A 324 -20.13 -17.30 53.08
CA ILE A 324 -19.97 -15.85 52.80
C ILE A 324 -18.52 -15.53 52.39
N GLY A 325 -17.53 -16.14 53.05
CA GLY A 325 -16.12 -16.02 52.71
C GLY A 325 -15.78 -16.55 51.32
N GLU A 326 -16.30 -17.72 50.96
CA GLU A 326 -16.12 -18.36 49.65
C GLU A 326 -16.75 -17.54 48.52
N HIS A 327 -17.99 -17.06 48.71
CA HIS A 327 -18.65 -16.15 47.78
C HIS A 327 -17.86 -14.86 47.60
N SER A 328 -17.37 -14.25 48.69
CA SER A 328 -16.55 -13.03 48.60
C SER A 328 -15.27 -13.27 47.79
N ALA A 329 -14.58 -14.39 47.99
CA ALA A 329 -13.35 -14.71 47.26
C ALA A 329 -13.64 -14.97 45.76
N ALA A 330 -14.72 -15.68 45.45
CA ALA A 330 -15.17 -15.91 44.08
C ALA A 330 -15.55 -14.59 43.37
N MET A 331 -16.18 -13.67 44.09
CA MET A 331 -16.51 -12.34 43.57
C MET A 331 -15.26 -11.50 43.26
N GLU A 332 -14.24 -11.52 44.12
CA GLU A 332 -12.97 -10.81 43.87
C GLU A 332 -12.23 -11.38 42.64
N GLN A 333 -12.21 -12.70 42.48
CA GLN A 333 -11.62 -13.35 41.31
C GLN A 333 -12.32 -12.92 40.01
N LYS A 334 -13.66 -12.96 39.99
CA LYS A 334 -14.46 -12.56 38.83
C LYS A 334 -14.31 -11.07 38.52
N LEU A 335 -14.26 -10.20 39.53
CA LEU A 335 -13.98 -8.78 39.33
C LEU A 335 -12.61 -8.59 38.68
N GLY A 336 -11.57 -9.30 39.15
CA GLY A 336 -10.24 -9.24 38.56
C GLY A 336 -10.20 -9.63 37.07
N GLN A 337 -11.01 -10.61 36.67
CA GLN A 337 -11.18 -10.98 35.26
C GLN A 337 -11.85 -9.85 34.45
N ILE A 338 -12.91 -9.24 34.98
CA ILE A 338 -13.61 -8.14 34.32
C ILE A 338 -12.69 -6.92 34.17
N THR A 339 -11.98 -6.53 35.22
CA THR A 339 -11.10 -5.34 35.18
C THR A 339 -9.93 -5.57 34.23
N HIS A 340 -9.31 -6.75 34.25
CA HIS A 340 -8.22 -7.08 33.33
C HIS A 340 -8.65 -7.01 31.86
N HIS A 341 -9.86 -7.48 31.55
CA HIS A 341 -10.40 -7.38 30.20
C HIS A 341 -10.64 -5.93 29.77
N VAL A 342 -11.20 -5.09 30.66
CA VAL A 342 -11.39 -3.66 30.38
C VAL A 342 -10.07 -2.94 30.19
N GLU A 343 -9.06 -3.21 31.02
CA GLU A 343 -7.71 -2.69 30.86
C GLU A 343 -7.11 -3.08 29.51
N SER A 344 -7.30 -4.34 29.08
CA SER A 344 -6.86 -4.79 27.75
C SER A 344 -7.53 -3.98 26.64
N LEU A 345 -8.85 -3.75 26.71
CA LEU A 345 -9.57 -2.91 25.75
C LEU A 345 -9.12 -1.45 25.76
N GLU A 346 -8.73 -0.91 26.92
CA GLU A 346 -8.17 0.43 27.04
C GLU A 346 -6.79 0.53 26.39
N THR A 347 -5.92 -0.46 26.59
CA THR A 347 -4.61 -0.51 25.92
C THR A 347 -4.76 -0.63 24.41
N GLU A 348 -5.73 -1.42 23.94
CA GLU A 348 -6.07 -1.50 22.52
C GLU A 348 -6.63 -0.17 22.00
N HIS A 349 -7.48 0.50 22.77
CA HIS A 349 -8.00 1.81 22.39
C HIS A 349 -6.88 2.84 22.22
N ALA A 350 -5.90 2.82 23.13
CA ALA A 350 -4.73 3.69 23.07
C ALA A 350 -3.86 3.40 21.84
N SER A 351 -3.65 2.13 21.49
CA SER A 351 -2.88 1.74 20.30
C SER A 351 -3.61 2.10 19.00
N LEU A 352 -4.92 1.86 18.89
CA LEU A 352 -5.73 2.28 17.75
C LEU A 352 -5.71 3.81 17.59
N ARG A 353 -5.77 4.56 18.69
CA ARG A 353 -5.67 6.03 18.65
C ARG A 353 -4.28 6.50 18.21
N GLN A 354 -3.22 5.78 18.57
CA GLN A 354 -1.87 6.05 18.04
C GLN A 354 -1.81 5.76 16.53
N GLY A 355 -2.38 4.64 16.08
CA GLY A 355 -2.53 4.31 14.66
C GLY A 355 -3.25 5.41 13.88
N LEU A 356 -4.35 5.98 14.44
CA LEU A 356 -5.06 7.11 13.84
C LEU A 356 -4.20 8.36 13.69
N LYS A 357 -3.33 8.65 14.66
CA LYS A 357 -2.40 9.78 14.56
C LYS A 357 -1.35 9.56 13.46
N LEU A 358 -0.78 8.36 13.38
CA LEU A 358 0.17 8.01 12.33
C LEU A 358 -0.50 8.13 10.95
N MET A 359 -1.72 7.62 10.83
CA MET A 359 -2.50 7.70 9.60
C MET A 359 -2.80 9.15 9.20
N ALA A 360 -3.16 10.00 10.16
CA ALA A 360 -3.38 11.42 9.89
C ALA A 360 -2.12 12.11 9.34
N ASN A 361 -0.93 11.73 9.81
CA ASN A 361 0.33 12.25 9.28
C ASN A 361 0.55 11.81 7.83
N ILE A 362 0.36 10.53 7.52
CA ILE A 362 0.48 10.03 6.14
C ILE A 362 -0.55 10.70 5.23
N CYS A 363 -1.81 10.83 5.68
CA CYS A 363 -2.84 11.53 4.91
C CYS A 363 -2.47 12.99 4.62
N ALA A 364 -1.69 13.64 5.49
CA ALA A 364 -1.17 14.98 5.24
C ALA A 364 -0.02 14.99 4.21
N GLU A 365 0.73 13.90 4.10
CA GLU A 365 1.78 13.70 3.09
C GLU A 365 1.25 13.20 1.74
N THR A 366 0.09 12.53 1.71
CA THR A 366 -0.56 12.00 0.48
C THR A 366 -0.63 12.99 -0.67
N PRO A 367 -1.01 14.27 -0.47
CA PRO A 367 -1.00 15.24 -1.55
C PRO A 367 0.39 15.45 -2.19
N GLY A 368 1.46 15.29 -1.41
CA GLY A 368 2.84 15.36 -1.89
C GLY A 368 3.18 14.22 -2.86
N TYR A 369 2.81 12.98 -2.52
CA TYR A 369 2.97 11.82 -3.41
C TYR A 369 2.15 11.96 -4.70
N VAL A 370 0.91 12.45 -4.60
CA VAL A 370 0.06 12.71 -5.77
C VAL A 370 0.63 13.84 -6.65
N THR A 371 1.17 14.90 -6.03
CA THR A 371 1.80 16.00 -6.76
C THR A 371 3.06 15.53 -7.49
N ALA A 372 3.90 14.71 -6.84
CA ALA A 372 5.08 14.11 -7.49
C ALA A 372 4.70 13.25 -8.71
N SER A 373 3.60 12.48 -8.63
CA SER A 373 3.05 11.74 -9.78
C SER A 373 2.60 12.68 -10.91
N GLY A 374 1.94 13.79 -10.57
CA GLY A 374 1.54 14.82 -11.54
C GLY A 374 2.72 15.52 -12.20
N GLU A 375 3.76 15.85 -11.43
CA GLU A 375 5.01 16.43 -11.94
C GLU A 375 5.74 15.47 -12.87
N PHE A 376 5.83 14.19 -12.50
CA PHE A 376 6.37 13.14 -13.37
C PHE A 376 5.61 13.06 -14.70
N LEU A 377 4.28 13.07 -14.67
CA LEU A 377 3.47 13.03 -15.90
C LEU A 377 3.68 14.27 -16.78
N ALA A 378 3.74 15.46 -16.16
CA ALA A 378 4.00 16.70 -16.90
C ALA A 378 5.38 16.66 -17.57
N GLN A 379 6.41 16.20 -16.84
CA GLN A 379 7.75 16.02 -17.38
C GLN A 379 7.76 14.97 -18.50
N TRP A 380 7.07 13.84 -18.34
CA TRP A 380 6.97 12.82 -19.39
C TRP A 380 6.33 13.37 -20.66
N GLU A 381 5.25 14.15 -20.55
CA GLU A 381 4.59 14.71 -21.74
C GLU A 381 5.49 15.73 -22.46
N GLU A 382 6.27 16.53 -21.72
CA GLU A 382 7.29 17.42 -22.31
C GLU A 382 8.37 16.62 -23.05
N GLU A 383 8.94 15.59 -22.43
CA GLU A 383 9.96 14.75 -23.04
C GLU A 383 9.41 14.00 -24.26
N LYS A 384 8.17 13.50 -24.18
CA LYS A 384 7.46 12.84 -25.28
C LYS A 384 7.21 13.78 -26.45
N SER A 385 6.81 15.02 -26.20
CA SER A 385 6.69 16.05 -27.25
C SER A 385 8.04 16.31 -27.91
N SER A 386 9.08 16.48 -27.09
CA SER A 386 10.45 16.73 -27.55
C SER A 386 11.05 15.55 -28.32
N ILE A 387 10.67 14.30 -28.01
CA ILE A 387 11.03 13.10 -28.79
C ILE A 387 10.28 13.10 -30.13
N ARG A 388 8.99 13.44 -30.13
CA ARG A 388 8.18 13.48 -31.36
C ARG A 388 8.71 14.51 -32.35
N GLU A 389 9.06 15.70 -31.89
CA GLU A 389 9.69 16.74 -32.73
C GLU A 389 10.99 16.24 -33.38
N LYS A 390 11.88 15.62 -32.60
CA LYS A 390 13.13 15.05 -33.14
C LYS A 390 12.89 13.88 -34.08
N MET A 391 11.84 13.10 -33.86
CA MET A 391 11.44 12.02 -34.77
C MET A 391 10.95 12.58 -36.11
N ASP A 392 10.15 13.64 -36.10
CA ASP A 392 9.71 14.35 -37.30
C ASP A 392 10.91 14.93 -38.07
N GLU A 393 11.91 15.46 -37.35
CA GLU A 393 13.17 15.91 -37.95
C GLU A 393 13.97 14.75 -38.60
N LEU A 394 14.03 13.58 -37.96
CA LEU A 394 14.68 12.38 -38.52
C LEU A 394 13.98 11.88 -39.78
N ASP A 395 12.66 11.87 -39.81
CA ASP A 395 11.88 11.49 -40.98
C ASP A 395 12.07 12.53 -42.11
N GLY A 396 12.04 13.83 -41.79
CA GLY A 396 12.33 14.89 -42.76
C GLY A 396 13.74 14.78 -43.36
N LEU A 397 14.73 14.41 -42.55
CA LEU A 397 16.09 14.17 -43.02
C LEU A 397 16.19 12.93 -43.93
N SER A 398 15.42 11.89 -43.62
CA SER A 398 15.30 10.70 -44.47
C SER A 398 14.72 11.06 -45.84
N GLU A 399 13.63 11.83 -45.87
CA GLU A 399 13.00 12.32 -47.11
C GLU A 399 13.96 13.20 -47.92
N PHE A 400 14.71 14.08 -47.26
CA PHE A 400 15.71 14.92 -47.90
C PHE A 400 16.80 14.09 -48.60
N TYR A 401 17.32 13.06 -47.93
CA TYR A 401 18.35 12.19 -48.51
C TYR A 401 17.82 11.26 -49.61
N GLU A 402 16.58 10.79 -49.51
CA GLU A 402 15.92 10.12 -50.63
C GLU A 402 15.75 11.07 -51.84
N GLY A 403 15.36 12.32 -51.59
CA GLY A 403 15.30 13.37 -52.59
C GLY A 403 16.65 13.63 -53.25
N PHE A 404 17.73 13.64 -52.47
CA PHE A 404 19.10 13.79 -52.96
C PHE A 404 19.51 12.64 -53.89
N LEU A 405 19.19 11.38 -53.52
CA LEU A 405 19.39 10.22 -54.40
C LEU A 405 18.67 10.38 -55.74
N ARG A 406 17.40 10.76 -55.71
CA ARG A 406 16.58 10.96 -56.93
C ARG A 406 17.12 12.12 -57.79
N ALA A 407 17.53 13.21 -57.16
CA ALA A 407 18.11 14.37 -57.84
C ALA A 407 19.44 14.01 -58.52
N TYR A 408 20.24 13.12 -57.92
CA TYR A 408 21.47 12.63 -58.52
C TYR A 408 21.22 11.81 -59.79
N ASP A 409 20.26 10.88 -59.78
CA ASP A 409 19.87 10.15 -60.99
C ASP A 409 19.34 11.13 -62.07
N GLY A 410 18.56 12.14 -61.67
CA GLY A 410 18.11 13.23 -62.55
C GLY A 410 19.26 14.01 -63.19
N LEU A 411 20.33 14.31 -62.43
CA LEU A 411 21.53 14.97 -62.93
C LEU A 411 22.23 14.14 -64.01
N ILE A 412 22.36 12.82 -63.81
CA ILE A 412 22.96 11.91 -64.82
C ILE A 412 22.15 11.96 -66.12
N LEU A 413 20.82 11.90 -66.04
CA LEU A 413 19.95 11.97 -67.20
C LEU A 413 20.02 13.32 -67.92
N GLU A 414 20.10 14.42 -67.17
CA GLU A 414 20.20 15.77 -67.73
C GLU A 414 21.54 15.98 -68.46
N VAL A 415 22.66 15.49 -67.90
CA VAL A 415 23.96 15.53 -68.59
C VAL A 415 23.90 14.73 -69.90
N ALA A 416 23.28 13.54 -69.89
CA ALA A 416 23.09 12.74 -71.10
C ALA A 416 22.19 13.44 -72.14
N ARG A 417 21.14 14.13 -71.69
CA ARG A 417 20.25 14.92 -72.55
C ARG A 417 21.01 16.08 -73.20
N ARG A 418 21.77 16.86 -72.41
CA ARG A 418 22.59 17.97 -72.91
C ARG A 418 23.61 17.50 -73.93
N LYS A 419 24.25 16.35 -73.71
CA LYS A 419 25.17 15.73 -74.69
C LYS A 419 24.46 15.45 -76.03
N LYS A 420 23.30 14.79 -76.01
CA LYS A 420 22.52 14.50 -77.22
C LYS A 420 22.09 15.78 -77.97
N VAL A 421 21.73 16.83 -77.24
CA VAL A 421 21.37 18.12 -77.84
C VAL A 421 22.60 18.77 -78.49
N LYS A 422 23.76 18.80 -77.80
CA LYS A 422 25.02 19.31 -78.38
C LYS A 422 25.41 18.53 -79.63
N GLU A 423 25.34 17.20 -79.61
CA GLU A 423 25.60 16.35 -80.79
C GLU A 423 24.64 16.65 -81.94
N LYS A 424 23.34 16.87 -81.66
CA LYS A 424 22.34 17.24 -82.67
C LYS A 424 22.62 18.62 -83.25
N MET A 425 22.98 19.61 -82.42
CA MET A 425 23.37 20.95 -82.87
C MET A 425 24.60 20.89 -83.76
N LEU A 426 25.64 20.15 -83.35
CA LEU A 426 26.85 19.93 -84.16
C LEU A 426 26.57 19.21 -85.47
N ARG A 427 25.63 18.24 -85.48
CA ARG A 427 25.20 17.57 -86.70
C ARG A 427 24.51 18.53 -87.67
N ILE A 428 23.55 19.33 -87.19
CA ILE A 428 22.86 20.35 -88.01
C ILE A 428 23.87 21.38 -88.52
N ALA A 429 24.81 21.83 -87.69
CA ALA A 429 25.86 22.75 -88.10
C ALA A 429 26.74 22.15 -89.20
N ARG A 430 27.11 20.86 -89.10
CA ARG A 430 27.85 20.14 -90.16
C ARG A 430 27.06 20.01 -91.45
N GLU A 431 25.77 19.66 -91.36
CA GLU A 431 24.87 19.57 -92.53
C GLU A 431 24.68 20.93 -93.20
N ALA A 432 24.47 22.00 -92.42
CA ALA A 432 24.35 23.36 -92.92
C ALA A 432 25.66 23.82 -93.59
N LYS A 433 26.81 23.57 -92.96
CA LYS A 433 28.13 23.85 -93.54
C LYS A 433 28.31 23.12 -94.88
N SER A 434 27.93 21.84 -94.95
CA SER A 434 28.00 21.06 -96.19
C SER A 434 27.07 21.60 -97.28
N LYS A 435 25.84 22.00 -96.94
CA LYS A 435 24.89 22.62 -97.89
C LYS A 435 25.38 23.98 -98.40
N ILE A 436 25.90 24.83 -97.52
CA ILE A 436 26.50 26.12 -97.89
C ILE A 436 27.70 25.90 -98.81
N GLN A 437 28.57 24.94 -98.50
CA GLN A 437 29.72 24.61 -99.33
C GLN A 437 29.30 24.08 -100.71
N LYS A 438 28.22 23.30 -100.78
CA LYS A 438 27.66 22.85 -102.06
C LYS A 438 27.12 24.01 -102.88
N LEU A 439 26.29 24.90 -102.30
CA LEU A 439 25.78 26.08 -103.00
C LEU A 439 26.89 27.01 -103.49
N TYR A 440 27.97 27.13 -102.71
CA TYR A 440 29.16 27.86 -103.14
C TYR A 440 29.79 27.22 -104.37
N GLN A 441 29.95 25.90 -104.38
CA GLN A 441 30.52 25.17 -105.51
C GLN A 441 29.62 25.27 -106.75
N ASP A 442 28.30 25.11 -106.59
CA ASP A 442 27.32 25.24 -107.67
C ASP A 442 27.34 26.68 -108.26
N ASP A 443 27.42 27.75 -107.43
CA ASP A 443 27.54 29.15 -107.90
C ASP A 443 28.89 29.43 -108.59
N VAL A 444 29.98 28.83 -108.12
CA VAL A 444 31.27 28.90 -108.83
C VAL A 444 31.13 28.28 -110.23
N GLU A 445 30.56 27.08 -110.33
CA GLU A 445 30.38 26.37 -111.60
C GLU A 445 29.45 27.13 -112.56
N GLU A 446 28.31 27.64 -112.09
CA GLU A 446 27.38 28.43 -112.91
C GLU A 446 28.00 29.75 -113.38
N ARG A 447 28.78 30.44 -112.53
CA ARG A 447 29.48 31.67 -112.94
C ARG A 447 30.61 31.39 -113.93
N GLU A 448 31.32 30.27 -113.77
CA GLU A 448 32.34 29.82 -114.73
C GLU A 448 31.71 29.48 -116.08
N ALA A 449 30.58 28.75 -116.09
CA ALA A 449 29.82 28.44 -117.30
C ALA A 449 29.30 29.71 -117.98
N PHE A 450 28.68 30.62 -117.23
CA PHE A 450 28.24 31.92 -117.76
C PHE A 450 29.40 32.73 -118.35
N ARG A 451 30.56 32.73 -117.68
CA ARG A 451 31.77 33.40 -118.17
C ARG A 451 32.30 32.74 -119.43
N ALA A 452 32.25 31.41 -119.54
CA ALA A 452 32.65 30.70 -120.74
C ALA A 452 31.73 31.01 -121.94
N ASP A 453 30.42 31.04 -121.73
CA ASP A 453 29.42 31.22 -122.80
C ASP A 453 29.27 32.69 -123.26
N HIS A 454 29.38 33.64 -122.33
CA HIS A 454 29.09 35.06 -122.59
C HIS A 454 30.25 36.02 -122.33
N GLY A 455 31.36 35.56 -121.73
CA GLY A 455 32.45 36.43 -121.28
C GLY A 455 33.19 37.14 -122.42
N GLU A 456 33.32 36.53 -123.60
CA GLU A 456 33.99 37.15 -124.76
C GLU A 456 33.22 38.36 -125.31
N TYR A 457 31.91 38.43 -125.04
CA TYR A 457 31.02 39.49 -125.51
C TYR A 457 30.75 40.57 -124.46
N LEU A 458 31.28 40.42 -123.24
CA LEU A 458 31.07 41.35 -122.13
C LEU A 458 32.37 42.08 -121.79
N PRO A 459 32.41 43.43 -121.88
CA PRO A 459 33.54 44.21 -121.41
C PRO A 459 33.80 43.96 -119.92
N SER A 460 35.06 43.78 -119.54
CA SER A 460 35.46 43.42 -118.17
C SER A 460 35.12 44.48 -117.10
N ASP A 461 34.79 45.70 -117.52
CA ASP A 461 34.47 46.85 -116.68
C ASP A 461 32.97 47.07 -116.45
N ILE A 462 32.09 46.29 -117.11
CA ILE A 462 30.63 46.43 -116.97
C ILE A 462 30.15 46.16 -115.54
N TRP A 463 30.79 45.22 -114.84
CA TRP A 463 30.52 44.90 -113.44
C TRP A 463 31.70 44.18 -112.78
N PRO A 464 32.30 44.72 -111.70
CA PRO A 464 33.42 44.08 -111.00
C PRO A 464 33.10 42.68 -110.45
N GLY A 465 31.83 42.40 -110.17
CA GLY A 465 31.37 41.10 -109.68
C GLY A 465 31.47 39.97 -110.72
N LEU A 466 31.66 40.29 -112.01
CA LEU A 466 31.82 39.32 -113.09
C LEU A 466 33.11 38.48 -112.93
N VAL A 467 34.15 39.05 -112.30
CA VAL A 467 35.45 38.41 -112.06
C VAL A 467 35.61 37.96 -110.61
N ALA A 468 34.84 38.54 -109.68
CA ALA A 468 34.94 38.25 -108.25
C ALA A 468 34.53 36.81 -107.91
N THR A 469 35.27 36.19 -106.98
CA THR A 469 34.87 34.91 -106.39
C THR A 469 33.58 35.05 -105.59
N PRO A 470 32.72 34.02 -105.53
CA PRO A 470 31.53 34.03 -104.69
C PRO A 470 31.83 34.31 -103.21
N SER A 471 30.84 34.80 -102.48
CA SER A 471 30.95 35.05 -101.05
C SER A 471 31.01 33.72 -100.27
N ARG A 472 31.97 33.62 -99.35
CA ARG A 472 32.13 32.44 -98.48
C ARG A 472 31.50 32.69 -97.12
N LEU A 473 30.64 31.77 -96.69
CA LEU A 473 30.00 31.81 -95.38
C LEU A 473 30.56 30.70 -94.48
N GLU A 474 30.86 31.02 -93.23
CA GLU A 474 31.38 30.06 -92.23
C GLU A 474 30.48 30.03 -90.99
N ILE A 475 30.24 28.82 -90.47
CA ILE A 475 29.49 28.60 -89.23
C ILE A 475 30.50 28.28 -88.12
N ARG A 476 30.48 29.04 -87.02
CA ARG A 476 31.34 28.87 -85.83
C ARG A 476 30.49 28.83 -84.56
N ALA A 477 30.86 27.98 -83.61
CA ALA A 477 30.27 27.97 -82.26
C ALA A 477 30.82 29.13 -81.43
N VAL A 478 29.95 29.80 -80.65
CA VAL A 478 30.29 31.03 -79.92
C VAL A 478 30.81 30.73 -78.50
N ASP A 479 30.30 29.67 -77.85
CA ASP A 479 30.52 29.41 -76.42
C ASP A 479 31.17 28.05 -76.12
N ASP A 480 32.15 27.59 -76.93
CA ASP A 480 32.64 26.20 -76.81
C ASP A 480 33.53 25.95 -75.56
N ASP A 481 33.96 26.99 -74.84
CA ASP A 481 34.96 26.90 -73.76
C ASP A 481 34.37 26.89 -72.33
N GLU A 482 33.14 27.37 -72.09
CA GLU A 482 32.54 27.38 -70.75
C GLU A 482 31.74 26.08 -70.47
N GLY A 483 32.42 25.08 -69.90
CA GLY A 483 31.76 23.91 -69.31
C GLY A 483 31.52 22.76 -70.28
N SER A 484 32.62 22.18 -70.79
CA SER A 484 32.62 20.88 -71.50
C SER A 484 31.70 19.86 -70.81
N ILE A 485 30.65 19.42 -71.52
CA ILE A 485 29.69 18.44 -71.02
C ILE A 485 30.43 17.13 -70.69
N PRO A 486 30.38 16.64 -69.44
CA PRO A 486 31.06 15.43 -69.02
C PRO A 486 30.68 14.20 -69.85
N GLU A 487 31.67 13.35 -70.17
CA GLU A 487 31.42 12.08 -70.84
C GLU A 487 31.02 10.99 -69.84
N LEU A 488 29.71 10.75 -69.74
CA LEU A 488 29.16 9.66 -68.94
C LEU A 488 29.18 8.33 -69.70
N SER A 489 29.44 7.23 -68.97
CA SER A 489 29.35 5.88 -69.53
C SER A 489 27.89 5.49 -69.82
N LYS A 490 27.67 4.62 -70.83
CA LYS A 490 26.33 4.14 -71.17
C LYS A 490 25.69 3.37 -70.01
N ASP A 491 26.49 2.60 -69.28
CA ASP A 491 26.04 1.79 -68.14
C ASP A 491 25.54 2.68 -67.00
N THR A 492 26.25 3.78 -66.69
CA THR A 492 25.80 4.75 -65.67
C THR A 492 24.47 5.41 -66.03
N ILE A 493 24.24 5.70 -67.32
CA ILE A 493 22.98 6.30 -67.79
C ILE A 493 21.85 5.26 -67.73
N GLU A 494 22.12 4.01 -68.12
CA GLU A 494 21.10 2.94 -68.09
C GLU A 494 20.71 2.59 -66.65
N LEU A 495 21.66 2.56 -65.72
CA LEU A 495 21.40 2.38 -64.29
C LEU A 495 20.54 3.51 -63.72
N ALA A 496 20.84 4.76 -64.06
CA ALA A 496 20.01 5.91 -63.67
C ALA A 496 18.58 5.78 -64.24
N ILE A 497 18.42 5.44 -65.52
CA ILE A 497 17.10 5.20 -66.13
C ILE A 497 16.33 4.10 -65.38
N ARG A 498 16.99 2.99 -65.03
CA ARG A 498 16.36 1.88 -64.30
C ARG A 498 15.92 2.30 -62.89
N ARG A 499 16.70 3.11 -62.20
CA ARG A 499 16.37 3.62 -60.85
C ARG A 499 15.24 4.63 -60.89
N THR A 500 15.29 5.60 -61.82
CA THR A 500 14.20 6.58 -61.98
C THR A 500 12.88 5.90 -62.35
N ARG A 501 12.90 4.84 -63.19
CA ARG A 501 11.70 4.06 -63.54
C ARG A 501 11.14 3.20 -62.40
N ARG A 502 11.92 2.90 -61.37
CA ARG A 502 11.47 2.17 -60.17
C ARG A 502 10.94 3.11 -59.08
N SER A 503 11.26 4.40 -59.18
CA SER A 503 10.83 5.44 -58.23
C SER A 503 9.48 6.07 -58.57
N PHE A 504 8.89 5.70 -59.71
CA PHE A 504 7.51 5.99 -60.14
C PHE A 504 6.77 4.66 -60.26
#